data_AF-A0A0Q4E9M1-F1
#
_entry.id   AF-A0A0Q4E9M1-F1
#
_cell.length_a   1.000
_cell.length_b   1.000
_cell.length_c   1.000
_cell.angle_alpha   90.00
_cell.angle_beta   90.00
_cell.angle_gamma   90.00
#
_symmetry.space_group_name_H-M   'P 1'
#
loop_
_entity.id
_entity.type
_entity.pdbx_description
1 polymer ?
#
loop_
_entity_poly.entity_id
_entity_poly.type
_entity_poly.pdbx_seq_one_letter_code
_entity_poly.pdbx_strand_id
1 'polypeptide(L)'
;MSQETVFDFVKNPTKENFLKSRELVINSPDYDPYSEDLTIMEKLFEDKAYEKLNYYVTVNVLLSPRAHFIKYLSLKETGNTKAAESIMFICYHILNCIEKTGDGTMQNPYIVTRVSDETDFLQFHLRKKHVQQKLIESEGKYMDVLTLEDGSELYFDITVPYRRIAFSFKKRNEE
;
A
#
# COMPACT_ATOMS: atom_id res chain seq x y z
N MET A 1 18.17 20.52 11.26
CA MET A 1 16.89 19.79 11.18
C MET A 1 17.12 18.61 10.25
N SER A 2 16.98 17.37 10.72
CA SER A 2 17.07 16.21 9.82
C SER A 2 15.93 16.27 8.82
N GLN A 3 16.20 16.04 7.53
CA GLN A 3 15.14 15.90 6.53
C GLN A 3 14.23 14.72 6.93
N GLU A 4 12.92 14.95 7.00
CA GLU A 4 11.94 13.89 7.22
C GLU A 4 11.96 12.93 6.02
N THR A 5 11.91 11.62 6.31
CA THR A 5 11.91 10.55 5.31
C THR A 5 10.60 9.76 5.39
N VAL A 6 10.21 9.13 4.28
CA VAL A 6 9.00 8.29 4.20
C VAL A 6 8.99 7.16 5.24
N PHE A 7 10.14 6.73 5.76
CA PHE A 7 10.23 5.66 6.75
C PHE A 7 10.37 6.14 8.20
N ASP A 8 10.21 7.44 8.48
CA ASP A 8 10.29 7.93 9.86
C ASP A 8 9.17 7.38 10.76
N PHE A 9 8.02 7.00 10.19
CA PHE A 9 6.96 6.33 10.95
C PHE A 9 7.41 5.00 11.56
N VAL A 10 8.43 4.33 11.01
CA VAL A 10 8.93 3.05 11.53
C VAL A 10 9.51 3.21 12.95
N LYS A 11 10.06 4.39 13.28
CA LYS A 11 10.60 4.69 14.61
C LYS A 11 9.50 4.91 15.65
N ASN A 12 8.34 5.41 15.22
CA ASN A 12 7.19 5.68 16.07
C ASN A 12 5.88 5.46 15.26
N PRO A 13 5.37 4.22 15.19
CA PRO A 13 4.32 3.81 14.26
C PRO A 13 2.92 4.19 14.76
N THR A 14 2.64 5.49 14.78
CA THR A 14 1.31 6.05 15.06
C THR A 14 0.55 6.33 13.77
N LYS A 15 -0.77 6.54 13.88
CA LYS A 15 -1.61 6.98 12.76
C LYS A 15 -1.06 8.28 12.15
N GLU A 16 -0.72 9.26 12.98
CA GLU A 16 -0.27 10.58 12.56
C GLU A 16 1.05 10.49 11.77
N ASN A 17 2.02 9.72 12.24
CA ASN A 17 3.32 9.59 11.57
C ASN A 17 3.22 8.82 10.26
N PHE A 18 2.36 7.80 10.20
CA PHE A 18 2.06 7.11 8.95
C PHE A 18 1.39 8.04 7.94
N LEU A 19 0.39 8.82 8.36
CA LEU A 19 -0.28 9.76 7.47
C LEU A 19 0.67 10.85 6.97
N LYS A 20 1.60 11.36 7.79
CA LYS A 20 2.67 12.26 7.33
C LYS A 20 3.56 11.61 6.26
N SER A 21 3.95 10.36 6.47
CA SER A 21 4.75 9.60 5.51
C SER A 21 3.99 9.37 4.20
N ARG A 22 2.68 9.09 4.30
CA ARG A 22 1.78 8.98 3.17
C ARG A 22 1.63 10.30 2.41
N GLU A 23 1.54 11.44 3.10
CA GLU A 23 1.52 12.77 2.47
C GLU A 23 2.77 13.01 1.60
N LEU A 24 3.95 12.57 2.04
CA LEU A 24 5.16 12.67 1.22
C LEU A 24 5.07 11.83 -0.07
N VAL A 25 4.42 10.66 -0.01
CA VAL A 25 4.22 9.79 -1.17
C VAL A 25 3.17 10.36 -2.13
N ILE A 26 1.96 10.68 -1.64
CA ILE A 26 0.84 11.05 -2.51
C ILE A 26 0.99 12.43 -3.16
N ASN A 27 1.79 13.32 -2.56
CA ASN A 27 2.08 14.63 -3.13
C ASN A 27 3.29 14.62 -4.08
N SER A 28 3.94 13.48 -4.26
CA SER A 28 4.98 13.33 -5.28
C SER A 28 4.38 13.50 -6.68
N PRO A 29 5.06 14.22 -7.60
CA PRO A 29 4.63 14.30 -9.00
C PRO A 29 4.58 12.91 -9.66
N ASP A 30 5.44 11.98 -9.22
CA ASP A 30 5.55 10.62 -9.77
C ASP A 30 4.59 9.63 -9.09
N TYR A 31 3.73 10.09 -8.19
CA TYR A 31 2.73 9.24 -7.56
C TYR A 31 1.70 8.77 -8.59
N ASP A 32 1.70 7.46 -8.80
CA ASP A 32 0.76 6.69 -9.60
C ASP A 32 0.35 5.42 -8.81
N PRO A 33 -0.84 5.43 -8.17
CA PRO A 33 -1.33 4.31 -7.38
C PRO A 33 -1.68 3.07 -8.21
N TYR A 34 -1.74 3.20 -9.55
CA TYR A 34 -2.02 2.13 -10.49
C TYR A 34 -0.82 1.79 -11.37
N SER A 35 0.38 2.23 -10.96
CA SER A 35 1.61 1.89 -11.67
C SER A 35 1.83 0.37 -11.77
N GLU A 36 2.55 -0.04 -12.81
CA GLU A 36 2.98 -1.43 -13.01
C GLU A 36 4.14 -1.86 -12.08
N ASP A 37 4.47 -1.06 -11.07
CA ASP A 37 5.63 -1.29 -10.21
C ASP A 37 5.57 -2.66 -9.51
N LEU A 38 4.39 -3.07 -9.02
CA LEU A 38 4.24 -4.39 -8.39
C LEU A 38 4.37 -5.52 -9.41
N THR A 39 3.78 -5.39 -10.60
CA THR A 39 3.92 -6.35 -11.70
C THR A 39 5.39 -6.52 -12.09
N ILE A 40 6.14 -5.41 -12.16
CA ILE A 40 7.58 -5.42 -12.46
C ILE A 40 8.34 -6.15 -11.35
N MET A 41 8.05 -5.87 -10.08
CA MET A 41 8.70 -6.53 -8.95
C MET A 41 8.40 -8.03 -8.90
N GLU A 42 7.16 -8.43 -9.15
CA GLU A 42 6.75 -9.84 -9.25
C GLU A 42 7.52 -10.55 -10.36
N LYS A 43 7.61 -9.95 -11.55
CA LYS A 43 8.41 -10.48 -12.66
C LYS A 43 9.90 -10.60 -12.32
N LEU A 44 10.49 -9.59 -11.67
CA LEU A 44 11.89 -9.66 -11.25
C LEU A 44 12.13 -10.79 -10.23
N PHE A 45 11.15 -11.07 -9.37
CA PHE A 45 11.21 -12.21 -8.45
C PHE A 45 11.15 -13.54 -9.21
N GLU A 46 10.20 -13.69 -10.13
CA GLU A 46 10.03 -14.90 -10.97
C GLU A 46 11.28 -15.19 -11.82
N ASP A 47 11.87 -14.15 -12.40
CA ASP A 47 13.10 -14.22 -13.20
C ASP A 47 14.37 -14.44 -12.33
N LYS A 48 14.21 -14.56 -11.00
CA LYS A 48 15.29 -14.65 -10.01
C LYS A 48 16.29 -13.49 -10.08
N ALA A 49 15.87 -12.35 -10.60
CA ALA A 49 16.64 -11.11 -10.70
C ALA A 49 16.66 -10.36 -9.35
N TYR A 50 17.01 -11.06 -8.27
CA TYR A 50 16.87 -10.59 -6.89
C TYR A 50 17.65 -9.32 -6.59
N GLU A 51 18.83 -9.13 -7.19
CA GLU A 51 19.59 -7.89 -7.05
C GLU A 51 18.80 -6.69 -7.58
N LYS A 52 18.31 -6.77 -8.83
CA LYS A 52 17.49 -5.71 -9.45
C LYS A 52 16.22 -5.45 -8.64
N LEU A 53 15.55 -6.51 -8.18
CA LEU A 53 14.36 -6.40 -7.33
C LEU A 53 14.64 -5.64 -6.02
N ASN A 54 15.73 -5.95 -5.34
CA ASN A 54 16.06 -5.30 -4.06
C ASN A 54 16.41 -3.82 -4.23
N TYR A 55 17.02 -3.44 -5.36
CA TYR A 55 17.28 -2.05 -5.73
C TYR A 55 16.08 -1.34 -6.38
N TYR A 56 15.01 -2.04 -6.73
CA TYR A 56 13.81 -1.44 -7.31
C TYR A 56 13.07 -0.60 -6.26
N VAL A 57 13.14 0.72 -6.38
CA VAL A 57 12.49 1.68 -5.47
C VAL A 57 11.91 2.81 -6.29
N THR A 58 10.58 2.94 -6.25
CA THR A 58 9.82 4.08 -6.76
C THR A 58 8.98 4.65 -5.63
N VAL A 59 8.47 5.88 -5.79
CA VAL A 59 7.62 6.50 -4.77
C VAL A 59 6.36 5.66 -4.47
N ASN A 60 5.84 4.95 -5.48
CA ASN A 60 4.62 4.17 -5.40
C ASN A 60 4.78 2.93 -4.52
N VAL A 61 5.97 2.35 -4.41
CA VAL A 61 6.20 1.11 -3.66
C VAL A 61 6.68 1.33 -2.23
N LEU A 62 7.02 2.57 -1.84
CA LEU A 62 7.59 2.87 -0.52
C LEU A 62 6.68 2.45 0.63
N LEU A 63 5.37 2.66 0.49
CA LEU A 63 4.35 2.31 1.50
C LEU A 63 3.49 1.12 1.09
N SER A 64 3.92 0.31 0.11
CA SER A 64 3.17 -0.88 -0.31
C SER A 64 3.63 -2.12 0.47
N PRO A 65 2.74 -2.80 1.23
CA PRO A 65 3.08 -4.03 1.93
C PRO A 65 3.59 -5.12 0.98
N ARG A 66 2.96 -5.30 -0.19
CA ARG A 66 3.35 -6.33 -1.17
C ARG A 66 4.76 -6.12 -1.71
N ALA A 67 5.14 -4.88 -2.02
CA ALA A 67 6.48 -4.58 -2.50
C ALA A 67 7.56 -5.02 -1.50
N HIS A 68 7.36 -4.71 -0.21
CA HIS A 68 8.28 -5.14 0.85
C HIS A 68 8.22 -6.65 1.05
N PHE A 69 7.05 -7.27 0.97
CA PHE A 69 6.94 -8.73 1.08
C PHE A 69 7.69 -9.48 -0.03
N ILE A 70 7.59 -9.03 -1.29
CA ILE A 70 8.33 -9.61 -2.42
C ILE A 70 9.85 -9.47 -2.20
N LYS A 71 10.32 -8.30 -1.72
CA LYS A 71 11.73 -8.10 -1.35
C LYS A 71 12.18 -9.04 -0.23
N TYR A 72 11.37 -9.20 0.81
CA TYR A 72 11.61 -10.16 1.89
C TYR A 72 11.82 -11.58 1.35
N LEU A 73 10.95 -12.04 0.44
CA LEU A 73 11.11 -13.36 -0.19
C LEU A 73 12.43 -13.46 -0.96
N SER A 74 12.78 -12.44 -1.75
CA SER A 74 14.04 -12.46 -2.52
C SER A 74 15.30 -12.49 -1.63
N LEU A 75 15.25 -11.82 -0.47
CA LEU A 75 16.34 -11.81 0.49
C LEU A 75 16.47 -13.16 1.21
N LYS A 76 15.35 -13.85 1.45
CA LYS A 76 15.35 -15.23 1.94
C LYS A 76 16.00 -16.19 0.94
N GLU A 77 15.67 -16.07 -0.34
CA GLU A 77 16.24 -16.90 -1.42
C GLU A 77 17.75 -16.74 -1.57
N THR A 78 18.29 -15.56 -1.24
CA THR A 78 19.73 -15.26 -1.29
C THR A 78 20.45 -15.51 0.05
N GLY A 79 19.75 -15.99 1.08
CA GLY A 79 20.31 -16.25 2.41
C GLY A 79 20.61 -14.99 3.24
N ASN A 80 20.20 -13.79 2.79
CA ASN A 80 20.42 -12.53 3.52
C ASN A 80 19.34 -12.29 4.58
N THR A 81 19.38 -13.09 5.65
CA THR A 81 18.34 -13.14 6.69
C THR A 81 18.18 -11.82 7.45
N LYS A 82 19.27 -11.13 7.77
CA LYS A 82 19.24 -9.85 8.51
C LYS A 82 18.52 -8.74 7.73
N ALA A 83 18.79 -8.65 6.43
CA ALA A 83 18.08 -7.70 5.57
C ALA A 83 16.61 -8.11 5.41
N ALA A 84 16.34 -9.41 5.26
CA ALA A 84 14.97 -9.93 5.17
C ALA A 84 14.13 -9.54 6.40
N GLU A 85 14.66 -9.72 7.61
CA GLU A 85 14.00 -9.31 8.85
C GLU A 85 13.69 -7.81 8.90
N SER A 86 14.63 -6.97 8.44
CA SER A 86 14.45 -5.51 8.40
C SER A 86 13.35 -5.10 7.41
N ILE A 87 13.28 -5.75 6.25
CA ILE A 87 12.22 -5.52 5.25
C ILE A 87 10.86 -6.01 5.76
N MET A 88 10.82 -7.18 6.40
CA MET A 88 9.58 -7.70 6.98
C MET A 88 9.06 -6.81 8.10
N PHE A 89 9.97 -6.21 8.89
CA PHE A 89 9.63 -5.23 9.92
C PHE A 89 8.93 -4.00 9.31
N ILE A 90 9.42 -3.48 8.20
CA ILE A 90 8.76 -2.37 7.47
C ILE A 90 7.38 -2.80 6.98
N CYS A 91 7.26 -3.96 6.33
CA CYS A 91 5.98 -4.50 5.86
C CYS A 91 4.95 -4.58 6.99
N TYR A 92 5.33 -5.18 8.13
CA TYR A 92 4.48 -5.28 9.31
C TYR A 92 4.05 -3.90 9.83
N HIS A 93 4.97 -2.93 9.91
CA HIS A 93 4.63 -1.60 10.40
C HIS A 93 3.67 -0.85 9.47
N ILE A 94 3.78 -1.00 8.15
CA ILE A 94 2.82 -0.42 7.21
C ILE A 94 1.42 -0.98 7.50
N LEU A 95 1.29 -2.31 7.59
CA LEU A 95 0.00 -2.97 7.82
C LEU A 95 -0.65 -2.54 9.15
N ASN A 96 0.12 -2.52 10.25
CA ASN A 96 -0.38 -2.02 11.54
C ASN A 96 -0.78 -0.54 11.47
N CYS A 97 -0.04 0.27 10.71
CA CYS A 97 -0.37 1.67 10.57
C CYS A 97 -1.64 1.88 9.75
N ILE A 98 -1.90 1.06 8.72
CA ILE A 98 -3.20 1.03 8.02
C ILE A 98 -4.31 0.70 9.01
N GLU A 99 -4.16 -0.35 9.83
CA GLU A 99 -5.15 -0.69 10.86
C GLU A 99 -5.41 0.49 11.82
N LYS A 100 -4.36 1.23 12.22
CA LYS A 100 -4.50 2.40 13.11
C LYS A 100 -5.25 3.58 12.47
N THR A 101 -5.50 3.59 11.17
CA THR A 101 -6.20 4.71 10.52
C THR A 101 -7.70 4.74 10.81
N GLY A 102 -8.30 3.59 11.10
CA GLY A 102 -9.74 3.44 11.30
C GLY A 102 -10.10 2.11 11.98
N ASP A 103 -11.36 1.71 11.91
CA ASP A 103 -11.86 0.43 12.41
C ASP A 103 -12.49 -0.42 11.28
N GLY A 104 -12.37 0.04 10.04
CA GLY A 104 -12.90 -0.64 8.86
C GLY A 104 -14.41 -0.47 8.67
N THR A 105 -15.07 0.39 9.43
CA THR A 105 -16.48 0.77 9.22
C THR A 105 -16.61 1.90 8.21
N MET A 106 -17.83 2.16 7.73
CA MET A 106 -18.12 3.30 6.85
C MET A 106 -17.75 4.65 7.50
N GLN A 107 -17.89 4.78 8.82
CA GLN A 107 -17.56 6.01 9.54
C GLN A 107 -16.06 6.19 9.73
N ASN A 108 -15.33 5.10 10.01
CA ASN A 108 -13.87 5.09 10.17
C ASN A 108 -13.23 4.05 9.25
N PRO A 109 -13.23 4.27 7.92
CA PRO A 109 -12.62 3.34 6.98
C PRO A 109 -11.11 3.28 7.19
N TYR A 110 -10.50 2.17 6.80
CA TYR A 110 -9.04 2.12 6.71
C TYR A 110 -8.55 2.98 5.55
N ILE A 111 -7.41 3.67 5.70
CA ILE A 111 -6.86 4.55 4.67
C ILE A 111 -5.66 3.88 4.02
N VAL A 112 -5.72 3.72 2.70
CA VAL A 112 -4.66 3.06 1.90
C VAL A 112 -3.88 4.06 1.03
N THR A 113 -2.71 3.64 0.55
CA THR A 113 -1.87 4.43 -0.37
C THR A 113 -2.04 3.96 -1.80
N ARG A 114 -2.26 2.66 -2.03
CA ARG A 114 -2.69 2.06 -3.29
C ARG A 114 -3.93 1.19 -3.04
N VAL A 115 -4.78 1.04 -4.04
CA VAL A 115 -5.98 0.17 -3.94
C VAL A 115 -5.58 -1.29 -3.67
N SER A 116 -4.45 -1.74 -4.24
CA SER A 116 -3.93 -3.09 -3.99
C SER A 116 -3.62 -3.37 -2.51
N ASP A 117 -3.32 -2.32 -1.72
CA ASP A 117 -2.96 -2.47 -0.31
C ASP A 117 -4.14 -3.00 0.52
N GLU A 118 -5.38 -2.85 0.07
CA GLU A 118 -6.57 -3.41 0.72
C GLU A 118 -6.52 -4.94 0.74
N THR A 119 -6.20 -5.52 -0.42
CA THR A 119 -6.07 -6.97 -0.55
C THR A 119 -4.87 -7.46 0.24
N ASP A 120 -3.76 -6.72 0.24
CA ASP A 120 -2.59 -7.04 1.05
C ASP A 120 -2.90 -7.00 2.55
N PHE A 121 -3.69 -6.01 2.97
CA PHE A 121 -4.13 -5.87 4.35
C PHE A 121 -5.01 -7.06 4.77
N LEU A 122 -5.98 -7.46 3.94
CA LEU A 122 -6.78 -8.65 4.21
C LEU A 122 -5.92 -9.91 4.31
N GLN A 123 -5.03 -10.15 3.36
CA GLN A 123 -4.28 -11.40 3.27
C GLN A 123 -3.16 -11.50 4.30
N PHE A 124 -2.34 -10.45 4.43
CA PHE A 124 -1.14 -10.48 5.27
C PHE A 124 -1.40 -10.09 6.72
N HIS A 125 -2.38 -9.22 6.97
CA HIS A 125 -2.67 -8.72 8.33
C HIS A 125 -3.83 -9.46 8.97
N LEU A 126 -5.02 -9.42 8.34
CA LEU A 126 -6.22 -10.04 8.91
C LEU A 126 -6.34 -11.54 8.64
N ARG A 127 -5.56 -12.08 7.69
CA ARG A 127 -5.66 -13.45 7.19
C ARG A 127 -7.07 -13.81 6.71
N LYS A 128 -7.73 -12.86 6.05
CA LYS A 128 -9.07 -12.98 5.48
C LYS A 128 -9.04 -12.86 3.96
N LYS A 129 -10.14 -13.24 3.33
CA LYS A 129 -10.42 -13.05 1.90
C LYS A 129 -11.75 -12.34 1.72
N HIS A 130 -11.84 -11.55 0.66
CA HIS A 130 -13.12 -10.98 0.22
C HIS A 130 -13.69 -11.83 -0.92
N VAL A 131 -15.02 -11.86 -1.00
CA VAL A 131 -15.78 -12.55 -2.07
C VAL A 131 -16.42 -11.55 -3.03
N GLN A 132 -16.55 -10.30 -2.60
CA GLN A 132 -17.11 -9.22 -3.40
C GLN A 132 -16.43 -7.89 -3.03
N GLN A 133 -16.31 -7.03 -4.04
CA GLN A 133 -15.86 -5.64 -3.90
C GLN A 133 -16.88 -4.74 -4.60
N LYS A 134 -17.21 -3.61 -3.98
CA LYS A 134 -18.01 -2.54 -4.59
C LYS A 134 -17.43 -1.17 -4.22
N LEU A 135 -17.52 -0.24 -5.16
CA LEU A 135 -17.20 1.16 -4.93
C LEU A 135 -18.45 1.90 -4.43
N ILE A 136 -18.30 2.70 -3.38
CA ILE A 136 -19.32 3.64 -2.92
C ILE A 136 -18.78 5.07 -2.91
N GLU A 137 -19.65 6.03 -3.24
CA GLU A 137 -19.39 7.45 -3.07
C GLU A 137 -20.30 7.98 -1.98
N SER A 138 -19.72 8.63 -0.96
CA SER A 138 -20.47 9.26 0.12
C SER A 138 -19.74 10.49 0.61
N GLU A 139 -20.43 11.64 0.66
CA GLU A 139 -19.88 12.91 1.16
C GLU A 139 -18.55 13.32 0.47
N GLY A 140 -18.42 13.01 -0.82
CA GLY A 140 -17.21 13.31 -1.61
C GLY A 140 -16.02 12.40 -1.34
N LYS A 141 -16.18 11.36 -0.51
CA LYS A 141 -15.23 10.26 -0.34
C LYS A 141 -15.58 9.10 -1.27
N TYR A 142 -14.53 8.48 -1.80
CA TYR A 142 -14.65 7.22 -2.54
C TYR A 142 -14.12 6.11 -1.64
N MET A 143 -14.96 5.10 -1.40
CA MET A 143 -14.60 3.98 -0.56
C MET A 143 -14.83 2.66 -1.30
N ASP A 144 -13.87 1.77 -1.22
CA ASP A 144 -14.07 0.37 -1.57
C ASP A 144 -14.62 -0.38 -0.36
N VAL A 145 -15.64 -1.18 -0.61
CA VAL A 145 -16.29 -2.03 0.38
C VAL A 145 -16.03 -3.48 -0.01
N LEU A 146 -15.28 -4.17 0.84
CA LEU A 146 -14.92 -5.57 0.67
C LEU A 146 -15.82 -6.43 1.54
N THR A 147 -16.66 -7.25 0.92
CA THR A 147 -17.48 -8.25 1.62
C THR A 147 -16.64 -9.51 1.82
N LEU A 148 -16.48 -9.93 3.07
CA LEU A 148 -15.68 -11.09 3.48
C LEU A 148 -16.48 -12.39 3.37
N GLU A 149 -15.78 -13.53 3.47
CA GLU A 149 -16.40 -14.87 3.41
C GLU A 149 -17.46 -15.10 4.51
N ASP A 150 -17.35 -14.41 5.65
CA ASP A 150 -18.30 -14.45 6.77
C ASP A 150 -19.51 -13.50 6.58
N GLY A 151 -19.56 -12.77 5.46
CA GLY A 151 -20.59 -11.79 5.13
C GLY A 151 -20.38 -10.41 5.78
N SER A 152 -19.36 -10.22 6.62
CA SER A 152 -19.00 -8.89 7.14
C SER A 152 -18.42 -8.01 6.03
N GLU A 153 -18.51 -6.70 6.20
CA GLU A 153 -17.96 -5.72 5.26
C GLU A 153 -16.83 -4.93 5.91
N LEU A 154 -15.76 -4.67 5.15
CA LEU A 154 -14.70 -3.73 5.51
C LEU A 154 -14.63 -2.60 4.49
N TYR A 155 -14.42 -1.39 4.99
CA TYR A 155 -14.45 -0.15 4.23
C TYR A 155 -13.04 0.45 4.16
N PHE A 156 -12.61 0.81 2.96
CA PHE A 156 -11.31 1.41 2.68
C PHE A 156 -11.48 2.75 1.98
N ASP A 157 -10.86 3.81 2.49
CA ASP A 157 -10.85 5.13 1.84
C ASP A 157 -9.78 5.15 0.74
N ILE A 158 -10.29 5.15 -0.50
CA ILE A 158 -9.50 5.21 -1.72
C ILE A 158 -9.65 6.57 -2.41
N THR A 159 -10.12 7.60 -1.71
CA THR A 159 -10.38 8.92 -2.31
C THR A 159 -9.17 9.48 -3.04
N VAL A 160 -7.99 9.39 -2.43
CA VAL A 160 -6.74 9.86 -3.04
C VAL A 160 -6.37 9.05 -4.27
N PRO A 161 -6.21 7.70 -4.21
CA PRO A 161 -5.86 6.95 -5.40
C PRO A 161 -6.92 7.04 -6.51
N TYR A 162 -8.21 7.00 -6.16
CA TYR A 162 -9.31 7.15 -7.10
C TYR A 162 -9.29 8.51 -7.83
N ARG A 163 -9.04 9.62 -7.12
CA ARG A 163 -8.97 10.93 -7.77
C ARG A 163 -7.77 11.06 -8.69
N ARG A 164 -6.64 10.40 -8.39
CA ARG A 164 -5.45 10.42 -9.25
C ARG A 164 -5.73 9.81 -10.63
N ILE A 165 -6.44 8.68 -10.69
CA ILE A 165 -6.82 8.06 -11.96
C ILE A 165 -7.88 8.87 -12.72
N ALA A 166 -8.89 9.41 -12.02
CA ALA A 166 -9.90 10.28 -12.64
C ALA A 166 -9.27 11.54 -13.27
N PHE A 167 -8.24 12.11 -12.63
CA PHE A 167 -7.48 13.22 -13.17
C PHE A 167 -6.67 12.81 -14.41
N SER A 168 -5.97 11.67 -14.37
CA SER A 168 -5.21 11.14 -15.50
C SER A 168 -6.08 10.85 -16.73
N PHE A 169 -7.30 10.34 -16.54
CA PHE A 169 -8.25 10.14 -17.65
C PHE A 169 -8.74 11.45 -18.27
N LYS A 170 -9.01 12.49 -17.46
CA LYS A 170 -9.40 13.81 -17.98
C LYS A 170 -8.30 14.43 -18.82
N LYS A 171 -7.05 14.40 -18.34
CA LYS A 171 -5.90 14.93 -19.08
C LYS A 171 -5.68 14.23 -20.44
N ARG A 172 -5.85 12.90 -20.50
CA ARG A 172 -5.72 12.12 -21.75
C ARG A 172 -6.85 12.37 -22.76
N ASN A 173 -7.99 12.88 -22.32
CA ASN A 173 -9.12 13.21 -23.20
C ASN A 173 -9.10 14.67 -23.69
N GLU A 174 -8.18 15.49 -23.15
CA GLU A 174 -7.98 16.90 -23.51
C GLU A 174 -6.74 17.11 -24.41
N GLU A 175 -5.95 16.05 -24.66
CA GLU A 175 -4.84 15.97 -25.62
C GLU A 175 -5.28 15.30 -26.93
#